data_AF-A0A0B2REN7-F1
#
_entry.id   AF-A0A0B2REN7-F1
#
_cell.length_a   1.000
_cell.length_b   1.000
_cell.length_c   1.000
_cell.angle_alpha   90.00
_cell.angle_beta   90.00
_cell.angle_gamma   90.00
#
_symmetry.space_group_name_H-M   'P 1'
#
loop_
_entity.id
_entity.type
_entity.pdbx_description
1 polymer ?
#
loop_
_entity_poly.entity_id
_entity_poly.type
_entity_poly.pdbx_seq_one_letter_code
_entity_poly.pdbx_strand_id
1 'polypeptide(L)'
;MVQLPVQKWSLILRMPRVYMLTHPKEFDVVDHDPYGSPSLFLDATVQSVVDGGMLICTATDMAMLSGETGRSAIQSNVNTFTGYGSIPLRGKYCHEMALRILLASIEFCKCNEKHSSKAFICISVHWV
;
A
#
# COMPACT_ATOMS: atom_id res chain seq x y z
N MET A 1 11.07 3.63 -39.17
CA MET A 1 11.67 2.80 -38.10
C MET A 1 11.58 3.62 -36.82
N VAL A 2 10.58 3.37 -35.97
CA VAL A 2 10.39 4.13 -34.73
C VAL A 2 11.28 3.49 -33.68
N GLN A 3 12.31 4.20 -33.24
CA GLN A 3 13.21 3.76 -32.20
C GLN A 3 12.45 3.82 -30.87
N LEU A 4 11.96 2.69 -30.38
CA LEU A 4 11.39 2.61 -29.04
C LEU A 4 12.51 2.95 -28.03
N PRO A 5 12.25 3.79 -27.02
CA PRO A 5 13.27 4.17 -26.06
C PRO A 5 13.78 2.92 -25.34
N VAL A 6 15.10 2.70 -25.40
CA VAL A 6 15.79 1.67 -24.61
C VAL A 6 15.52 1.95 -23.13
N GLN A 7 14.87 0.99 -22.46
CA GLN A 7 14.55 1.05 -21.04
C GLN A 7 15.85 1.12 -20.24
N LYS A 8 16.15 2.29 -19.67
CA LYS A 8 17.33 2.53 -18.85
C LYS A 8 17.00 2.19 -17.41
N TRP A 9 17.57 1.10 -16.90
CA TRP A 9 17.38 0.68 -15.52
C TRP A 9 18.39 1.37 -14.59
N SER A 10 17.94 1.79 -13.41
CA SER A 10 18.80 2.29 -12.33
C SER A 10 18.57 1.44 -11.07
N LEU A 11 19.66 1.05 -10.41
CA LEU A 11 19.63 0.39 -9.11
C LEU A 11 19.97 1.42 -8.04
N ILE A 12 19.14 1.49 -7.00
CA ILE A 12 19.25 2.53 -5.97
C ILE A 12 19.30 1.86 -4.60
N LEU A 13 20.44 1.98 -3.93
CA LEU A 13 20.66 1.46 -2.58
C LEU A 13 20.41 2.58 -1.55
N ARG A 14 19.14 2.97 -1.39
CA ARG A 14 18.70 3.95 -0.39
C ARG A 14 17.45 3.44 0.32
N MET A 15 17.19 3.97 1.51
CA MET A 15 15.93 3.72 2.22
C MET A 15 14.74 4.13 1.33
N PRO A 16 13.80 3.21 1.01
CA PRO A 16 12.72 3.47 0.05
C PRO A 16 11.90 4.70 0.42
N ARG A 17 11.55 4.86 1.70
CA ARG A 17 10.79 6.01 2.22
C ARG A 17 11.47 7.34 1.89
N VAL A 18 12.77 7.44 2.20
CA VAL A 18 13.54 8.68 1.99
C VAL A 18 13.66 8.96 0.49
N TYR A 19 13.90 7.93 -0.31
CA TYR A 19 14.05 8.08 -1.74
C TYR A 19 12.77 8.60 -2.41
N MET A 20 11.62 8.01 -2.06
CA MET A 20 10.30 8.44 -2.56
C MET A 20 9.96 9.86 -2.14
N LEU A 21 10.21 10.24 -0.88
CA LEU A 21 9.96 11.61 -0.39
C LEU A 21 10.87 12.66 -1.04
N THR A 22 12.08 12.29 -1.45
CA THR A 22 12.99 13.21 -2.16
C THR A 22 12.64 13.41 -3.64
N HIS A 23 11.78 12.56 -4.21
CA HIS A 23 11.36 12.60 -5.62
C HIS A 23 9.82 12.57 -5.72
N PRO A 24 9.12 13.60 -5.23
CA PRO A 24 7.67 13.66 -5.27
C PRO A 24 7.18 13.82 -6.72
N LYS A 25 6.15 13.06 -7.10
CA LYS A 25 5.54 13.08 -8.45
C LYS A 25 6.54 12.86 -9.60
N GLU A 26 7.46 11.93 -9.44
CA GLU A 26 8.38 11.53 -10.53
C GLU A 26 8.03 10.18 -11.15
N PHE A 27 7.19 9.37 -10.49
CA PHE A 27 6.92 8.00 -10.94
C PHE A 27 5.52 7.87 -11.54
N ASP A 28 5.47 7.37 -12.79
CA ASP A 28 4.21 7.03 -13.47
C ASP A 28 3.54 5.79 -12.85
N VAL A 29 4.35 4.80 -12.51
CA VAL A 29 3.91 3.54 -11.91
C VAL A 29 4.83 3.19 -10.75
N VAL A 30 4.25 2.90 -9.58
CA VAL A 30 5.01 2.44 -8.42
C VAL A 30 4.44 1.10 -7.95
N ASP A 31 5.32 0.11 -7.83
CA ASP A 31 5.00 -1.19 -7.26
C ASP A 31 5.57 -1.29 -5.84
N HIS A 32 4.66 -1.42 -4.88
CA HIS A 32 4.96 -1.48 -3.47
C HIS A 32 4.66 -2.88 -2.92
N ASP A 33 5.69 -3.73 -2.87
CA ASP A 33 5.63 -5.11 -2.39
C ASP A 33 6.47 -5.32 -1.11
N PRO A 34 5.99 -4.89 0.06
CA PRO A 34 6.65 -5.13 1.34
C PRO A 34 6.30 -6.51 1.92
N TYR A 35 7.29 -7.12 2.57
CA TYR A 35 7.05 -8.24 3.48
C TYR A 35 6.32 -7.74 4.74
N GLY A 36 5.07 -8.16 4.93
CA GLY A 36 4.19 -7.74 6.01
C GLY A 36 3.22 -6.63 5.62
N SER A 37 3.20 -5.56 6.42
CA SER A 37 2.22 -4.47 6.29
C SER A 37 2.75 -3.32 5.43
N PRO A 38 2.07 -2.94 4.33
CA PRO A 38 2.42 -1.76 3.53
C PRO A 38 2.21 -0.40 4.20
N SER A 39 1.51 -0.34 5.33
CA SER A 39 1.15 0.93 6.01
C SER A 39 2.34 1.87 6.27
N LEU A 40 3.52 1.33 6.54
CA LEU A 40 4.70 2.12 6.96
C LEU A 40 5.27 3.02 5.85
N PHE A 41 5.08 2.64 4.59
CA PHE A 41 5.66 3.33 3.42
C PHE A 41 4.60 3.93 2.51
N LEU A 42 3.34 3.58 2.73
CA LEU A 42 2.21 3.94 1.88
C LEU A 42 2.10 5.45 1.66
N ASP A 43 2.29 6.25 2.71
CA ASP A 43 2.30 7.72 2.63
C ASP A 43 3.37 8.24 1.66
N ALA A 44 4.60 7.74 1.77
CA ALA A 44 5.69 8.15 0.88
C ALA A 44 5.46 7.68 -0.57
N THR A 45 4.84 6.50 -0.76
CA THR A 45 4.52 5.95 -2.07
C THR A 45 3.39 6.71 -2.76
N VAL A 46 2.37 7.15 -2.02
CA VAL A 46 1.29 7.99 -2.58
C VAL A 46 1.85 9.35 -3.03
N GLN A 47 2.76 9.95 -2.26
CA GLN A 47 3.38 11.24 -2.60
C GLN A 47 4.32 11.18 -3.82
N SER A 48 4.93 10.01 -4.09
CA SER A 48 5.89 9.86 -5.19
C SER A 48 5.24 9.62 -6.55
N VAL A 49 3.97 9.17 -6.58
CA VAL A 49 3.22 8.90 -7.80
C VAL A 49 2.71 10.19 -8.43
N VAL A 50 2.77 10.26 -9.76
CA VAL A 50 2.24 11.39 -10.54
C VAL A 50 0.70 11.40 -10.54
N ASP A 51 0.12 12.58 -10.79
CA ASP A 51 -1.32 12.72 -11.00
C ASP A 51 -1.77 11.93 -12.25
N GLY A 52 -2.61 10.91 -12.07
CA GLY A 52 -3.03 10.00 -13.15
C GLY A 52 -2.14 8.76 -13.32
N GLY A 53 -1.10 8.60 -12.49
CA GLY A 53 -0.26 7.41 -12.43
C GLY A 53 -0.95 6.20 -11.79
N MET A 54 -0.21 5.10 -11.65
CA MET A 54 -0.70 3.86 -11.07
C MET A 54 0.11 3.46 -9.84
N LEU A 55 -0.60 3.26 -8.72
CA LEU A 55 -0.06 2.70 -7.48
C LEU A 55 -0.46 1.24 -7.40
N ILE A 56 0.52 0.35 -7.39
CA ILE A 56 0.35 -1.08 -7.13
C ILE A 56 0.84 -1.34 -5.70
N CYS A 57 0.01 -1.98 -4.88
CA CYS A 57 0.37 -2.33 -3.51
C CYS A 57 0.03 -3.78 -3.21
N THR A 58 0.99 -4.49 -2.63
CA THR A 58 0.82 -5.86 -2.15
C THR A 58 0.79 -5.88 -0.63
N ALA A 59 -0.22 -6.54 -0.06
CA ALA A 59 -0.31 -6.81 1.37
C ALA A 59 -0.21 -8.31 1.62
N THR A 60 0.72 -8.70 2.49
CA THR A 60 0.97 -10.11 2.86
C THR A 60 0.57 -10.40 4.32
N ASP A 61 0.12 -9.38 5.06
CA ASP A 61 -0.28 -9.44 6.46
C ASP A 61 -1.72 -9.93 6.68
N MET A 62 -2.11 -10.93 5.89
CA MET A 62 -3.45 -11.53 5.93
C MET A 62 -3.80 -12.15 7.28
N ALA A 63 -2.82 -12.62 8.05
CA ALA A 63 -3.05 -13.14 9.41
C ALA A 63 -3.65 -12.07 10.34
N MET A 64 -3.21 -10.82 10.22
CA MET A 64 -3.76 -9.72 11.00
C MET A 64 -5.08 -9.21 10.40
N LEU A 65 -5.14 -9.06 9.08
CA LEU A 65 -6.31 -8.52 8.37
C LEU A 65 -7.51 -9.48 8.33
N SER A 66 -7.32 -10.79 8.46
CA SER A 66 -8.40 -11.79 8.39
C SER A 66 -9.13 -12.00 9.71
N GLY A 67 -8.64 -11.41 10.80
CA GLY A 67 -9.19 -11.58 12.15
C GLY A 67 -8.85 -12.94 12.76
N GLU A 68 -7.90 -12.95 13.67
CA GLU A 68 -7.51 -14.14 14.44
C GLU A 68 -8.53 -14.41 15.58
N THR A 69 -8.57 -15.63 16.13
CA THR A 69 -9.48 -15.99 17.24
C THR A 69 -8.74 -16.10 18.57
N GLY A 70 -9.40 -15.77 19.69
CA GLY A 70 -8.86 -15.98 21.05
C GLY A 70 -7.98 -14.83 21.54
N ARG A 71 -6.94 -15.14 22.34
CA ARG A 71 -6.04 -14.13 22.92
C ARG A 71 -5.30 -13.30 21.85
N SER A 72 -5.05 -13.92 20.70
CA SER A 72 -4.43 -13.28 19.53
C SER A 72 -5.38 -12.33 18.80
N ALA A 73 -6.70 -12.43 19.00
CA ALA A 73 -7.68 -11.54 18.38
C ALA A 73 -7.48 -10.09 18.84
N ILE A 74 -7.28 -9.87 20.15
CA ILE A 74 -7.02 -8.55 20.73
C ILE A 74 -5.73 -7.97 20.13
N GLN A 75 -4.68 -8.78 20.04
CA GLN A 75 -3.40 -8.34 19.47
C GLN A 75 -3.51 -8.04 17.97
N SER A 76 -4.19 -8.88 17.19
CA SER A 76 -4.41 -8.67 15.75
C SER A 76 -5.23 -7.40 15.50
N ASN A 77 -6.29 -7.18 16.28
CA ASN A 77 -7.12 -5.98 16.17
C ASN A 77 -6.34 -4.71 16.51
N VAL A 78 -5.51 -4.74 17.57
CA VAL A 78 -4.65 -3.62 17.92
C VAL A 78 -3.63 -3.36 16.81
N ASN A 79 -2.96 -4.40 16.31
CA ASN A 79 -1.96 -4.25 15.26
C ASN A 79 -2.57 -3.70 13.96
N THR A 80 -3.71 -4.25 13.50
CA THR A 80 -4.42 -3.76 12.31
C THR A 80 -4.93 -2.34 12.52
N PHE A 81 -5.40 -1.99 13.71
CA PHE A 81 -5.82 -0.62 14.02
C PHE A 81 -4.63 0.35 13.99
N THR A 82 -3.47 -0.04 14.53
CA THR A 82 -2.27 0.81 14.51
C THR A 82 -1.67 0.97 13.10
N GLY A 83 -1.76 -0.04 12.24
CA GLY A 83 -1.24 0.02 10.87
C GLY A 83 -2.21 0.67 9.89
N TYR A 84 -3.49 0.32 9.95
CA TYR A 84 -4.49 0.69 8.93
C TYR A 84 -5.64 1.53 9.45
N GLY A 85 -5.69 1.85 10.75
CA GLY A 85 -6.78 2.63 11.35
C GLY A 85 -8.13 1.91 11.39
N SER A 86 -8.17 0.60 11.14
CA SER A 86 -9.40 -0.19 11.04
C SER A 86 -9.32 -1.50 11.82
N ILE A 87 -10.46 -2.01 12.25
CA ILE A 87 -10.57 -3.28 12.98
C ILE A 87 -11.15 -4.34 12.03
N PRO A 88 -10.47 -5.47 11.83
CA PRO A 88 -10.94 -6.53 10.95
C PRO A 88 -12.13 -7.26 11.57
N LEU A 89 -13.14 -7.56 10.75
CA LEU A 89 -14.27 -8.38 11.15
C LEU A 89 -14.03 -9.83 10.72
N ARG A 90 -14.12 -10.74 11.69
CA ARG A 90 -14.04 -12.17 11.41
C ARG A 90 -15.30 -12.64 10.70
N GLY A 91 -15.12 -13.21 9.51
CA GLY A 91 -16.22 -13.76 8.72
C GLY A 91 -15.72 -14.59 7.55
N LYS A 92 -16.64 -15.22 6.82
CA LYS A 92 -16.32 -15.96 5.58
C LYS A 92 -15.79 -15.06 4.45
N TYR A 93 -15.95 -13.74 4.60
CA TYR A 93 -15.54 -12.70 3.67
C TYR A 93 -14.32 -11.91 4.18
N CYS A 94 -13.45 -12.54 4.97
CA CYS A 94 -12.22 -11.92 5.48
C CYS A 94 -11.32 -11.37 4.37
N HIS A 95 -11.26 -12.05 3.22
CA HIS A 95 -10.52 -11.63 2.03
C HIS A 95 -10.98 -10.26 1.50
N GLU A 96 -12.30 -10.07 1.38
CA GLU A 96 -12.89 -8.81 0.94
C GLU A 96 -12.74 -7.72 2.00
N MET A 97 -12.89 -8.08 3.28
CA MET A 97 -12.71 -7.15 4.39
C MET A 97 -11.28 -6.60 4.43
N ALA A 98 -10.28 -7.44 4.22
CA ALA A 98 -8.88 -7.02 4.14
C ALA A 98 -8.64 -6.02 3.00
N LEU A 99 -9.18 -6.29 1.81
CA LEU A 99 -9.13 -5.38 0.67
C LEU A 99 -9.78 -4.03 0.99
N ARG A 100 -10.93 -4.04 1.69
CA ARG A 100 -11.63 -2.81 2.10
C ARG A 100 -10.82 -1.99 3.11
N ILE A 101 -10.19 -2.64 4.09
CA ILE A 101 -9.33 -1.99 5.08
C ILE A 101 -8.12 -1.35 4.40
N LEU A 102 -7.46 -2.10 3.51
CA LEU A 102 -6.31 -1.60 2.77
C LEU A 102 -6.67 -0.43 1.86
N LEU A 103 -7.78 -0.54 1.11
CA LEU A 103 -8.29 0.56 0.29
C LEU A 103 -8.61 1.80 1.14
N ALA A 104 -9.25 1.62 2.30
CA ALA A 104 -9.54 2.71 3.22
C ALA A 104 -8.26 3.38 3.75
N SER A 105 -7.22 2.61 4.05
CA SER A 105 -5.94 3.16 4.49
C SER A 105 -5.24 3.99 3.39
N ILE A 106 -5.33 3.55 2.13
CA ILE A 106 -4.78 4.28 0.98
C ILE A 106 -5.54 5.58 0.77
N GLU A 107 -6.87 5.53 0.79
CA GLU A 107 -7.71 6.72 0.65
C GLU A 107 -7.52 7.70 1.83
N PHE A 108 -7.26 7.19 3.03
CA PHE A 108 -6.90 8.02 4.18
C PHE A 108 -5.57 8.76 3.98
N CYS A 109 -4.53 8.06 3.50
CA CYS A 109 -3.25 8.68 3.16
C CYS A 109 -3.41 9.74 2.05
N LYS A 110 -4.17 9.44 1.00
CA LYS A 110 -4.46 10.39 -0.09
C LYS A 110 -5.18 11.64 0.40
N CYS A 111 -6.17 11.50 1.30
CA CYS A 111 -6.92 12.64 1.82
C CYS A 111 -6.04 13.61 2.63
N ASN A 112 -4.96 13.10 3.23
CA ASN A 112 -4.02 13.91 3.97
C ASN A 112 -3.13 14.77 3.03
N GLU A 113 -3.05 14.41 1.75
CA GLU A 113 -2.39 15.23 0.75
C GLU A 113 -3.27 16.38 0.26
N LYS A 114 -2.68 17.57 0.16
CA LYS A 114 -3.37 18.80 -0.25
C LYS A 114 -3.87 18.77 -1.71
N HIS A 115 -3.40 17.82 -2.51
CA HIS A 115 -3.85 17.60 -3.88
C HIS A 115 -4.40 16.17 -3.96
N SER A 116 -5.67 16.03 -4.31
CA SER A 116 -6.32 14.73 -4.50
C SER A 116 -5.73 14.08 -5.77
N SER A 117 -4.61 13.40 -5.60
CA SER A 117 -3.90 12.71 -6.67
C SER A 117 -4.79 11.59 -7.21
N LYS A 118 -5.24 11.72 -8.47
CA LYS A 118 -6.08 10.73 -9.14
C LYS A 118 -5.23 9.55 -9.62
N ALA A 119 -4.56 8.86 -8.69
CA ALA A 119 -3.80 7.66 -9.00
C ALA A 119 -4.75 6.46 -9.10
N PHE A 120 -4.60 5.67 -10.16
CA PHE A 120 -5.23 4.36 -10.27
C PHE A 120 -4.61 3.44 -9.22
N ILE A 121 -5.44 2.79 -8.40
CA ILE A 121 -4.97 1.86 -7.37
C ILE A 121 -5.17 0.43 -7.87
N CYS A 122 -4.10 -0.35 -7.89
CA CYS A 122 -4.12 -1.80 -8.03
C CYS A 122 -3.72 -2.41 -6.69
N ILE A 123 -4.56 -3.29 -6.15
CA ILE A 123 -4.30 -3.94 -4.86
C ILE A 123 -4.21 -5.44 -5.08
N SER A 124 -3.13 -6.03 -4.58
CA SER A 124 -2.95 -7.47 -4.51
C SER A 124 -2.86 -7.90 -3.04
N VAL A 125 -3.58 -8.96 -2.69
CA VAL A 125 -3.48 -9.59 -1.37
C VAL A 125 -2.96 -11.01 -1.58
N HIS A 126 -1.79 -11.30 -1.01
CA HIS A 126 -1.18 -12.61 -1.14
C HIS A 126 -1.57 -13.50 0.03
N TRP A 127 -1.99 -14.72 -0.29
CA TRP A 127 -2.39 -15.75 0.67
C TRP A 127 -1.30 -16.81 0.66
N VAL A 128 -0.44 -16.80 1.68
CA VAL A 128 0.53 -17.89 1.93
C VAL A 128 -0.14 -18.98 2.76
#